data_AF-A0A0D2XFN3-F1
#
_entry.id   AF-A0A0D2XFN3-F1
#
_cell.length_a   1.000
_cell.length_b   1.000
_cell.length_c   1.000
_cell.angle_alpha   90.00
_cell.angle_beta   90.00
_cell.angle_gamma   90.00
#
_symmetry.space_group_name_H-M   'P 1'
#
loop_
_entity.id
_entity.type
_entity.pdbx_description
1 polymer ?
#
loop_
_entity_poly.entity_id
_entity_poly.type
_entity_poly.pdbx_seq_one_letter_code
_entity_poly.pdbx_strand_id
1 'polypeptide(L)'
;MGLEDAFSSCFRIAITSTDVASDIESLVRKKLSKRRFRGSEVEAVIKELIVRADGMFIWVICQIDHLSRVRTGLGPKLVQALPRNLEKTFEQAFQTLEDEEEKMLAKRILQFVMFANKPLDLSELVEGIAVASDTRTLDDVKSNSLREKSYVFELCGSLIRESQATSKIDLAHYSVI
;
A
#
# COMPACT_ATOMS: atom_id res chain seq x y z
N MET A 1 3.09 -15.05 31.67
CA MET A 1 2.35 -16.01 30.83
C MET A 1 2.42 -15.47 29.41
N GLY A 2 3.20 -16.11 28.55
CA GLY A 2 3.42 -15.61 27.18
C GLY A 2 2.23 -15.92 26.27
N LEU A 3 2.12 -15.20 25.15
CA LEU A 3 1.16 -15.51 24.08
C LEU A 3 1.30 -16.97 23.61
N GLU A 4 2.51 -17.53 23.63
CA GLU A 4 2.75 -18.92 23.25
C GLU A 4 2.17 -19.94 24.23
N ASP A 5 2.20 -19.65 25.53
CA ASP A 5 1.62 -20.53 26.56
C ASP A 5 0.09 -20.55 26.48
N ALA A 6 -0.52 -19.39 26.21
CA ALA A 6 -1.97 -19.21 26.16
C ALA A 6 -2.64 -19.96 25.00
N PHE A 7 -1.92 -20.22 23.90
CA PHE A 7 -2.42 -20.92 22.72
C PHE A 7 -1.76 -22.30 22.51
N SER A 8 -1.05 -22.81 23.52
CA SER A 8 -0.34 -24.10 23.45
C SER A 8 -1.25 -25.30 23.14
N SER A 9 -2.54 -25.24 23.53
CA SER A 9 -3.54 -26.27 23.24
C SER A 9 -4.31 -26.07 21.93
N CYS A 10 -4.07 -24.98 21.20
CA CYS A 10 -4.78 -24.69 19.96
C CYS A 10 -4.11 -25.34 18.75
N PHE A 11 -4.93 -25.81 17.79
CA PHE A 11 -4.44 -26.29 16.51
C PHE A 11 -3.86 -25.12 15.70
N ARG A 12 -2.55 -25.11 15.47
CA ARG A 12 -1.86 -24.06 14.73
C ARG A 12 -1.73 -24.48 13.26
N ILE A 13 -2.42 -23.75 12.39
CA ILE A 13 -2.18 -23.80 10.94
C ILE A 13 -1.29 -22.60 10.61
N ALA A 14 -0.05 -22.86 10.24
CA ALA A 14 0.86 -21.83 9.76
C ALA A 14 0.78 -21.78 8.23
N ILE A 15 0.72 -20.57 7.68
CA ILE A 15 0.94 -20.32 6.25
C ILE A 15 2.37 -19.81 6.12
N THR A 16 3.17 -20.56 5.39
CA THR A 16 4.58 -20.24 5.12
C THR A 16 4.73 -19.55 3.77
N SER A 17 5.89 -18.94 3.51
CA SER A 17 6.17 -18.32 2.22
C SER A 17 6.13 -19.32 1.05
N THR A 18 6.43 -20.60 1.31
CA THR A 18 6.32 -21.67 0.31
C THR A 18 4.86 -22.01 -0.04
N ASP A 19 3.94 -21.93 0.92
CA ASP A 19 2.52 -22.27 0.70
C ASP A 19 1.84 -21.30 -0.28
N VAL A 20 2.29 -20.04 -0.29
CA VAL A 20 1.69 -18.96 -1.10
C VAL A 20 2.51 -18.58 -2.34
N ALA A 21 3.66 -19.23 -2.56
CA ALA A 21 4.58 -18.86 -3.64
C ALA A 21 3.93 -18.91 -5.03
N SER A 22 3.10 -19.94 -5.29
CA SER A 22 2.39 -20.08 -6.56
C SER A 22 1.32 -19.01 -6.77
N ASP A 23 0.60 -18.64 -5.71
CA ASP A 23 -0.40 -17.58 -5.76
C ASP A 23 0.24 -16.20 -6.01
N ILE A 24 1.38 -15.95 -5.39
CA ILE A 24 2.19 -14.74 -5.62
C ILE A 24 2.65 -14.69 -7.08
N GLU A 25 3.19 -15.78 -7.62
CA GLU A 25 3.59 -15.83 -9.04
C GLU A 25 2.40 -15.52 -9.96
N SER A 26 1.25 -16.15 -9.71
CA SER A 26 0.02 -15.92 -10.48
C SER A 26 -0.41 -14.46 -10.41
N LEU A 27 -0.35 -13.84 -9.22
CA LEU A 27 -0.64 -12.42 -9.04
C LEU A 27 0.32 -11.52 -9.83
N VAL A 28 1.63 -11.77 -9.73
CA VAL A 28 2.67 -10.99 -10.44
C VAL A 28 2.40 -11.02 -11.94
N ARG A 29 2.26 -12.24 -12.51
CA ARG A 29 2.03 -12.42 -13.94
C ARG A 29 0.75 -11.73 -14.40
N LYS A 30 -0.35 -11.88 -13.64
CA LYS A 30 -1.63 -11.23 -13.94
C LYS A 30 -1.58 -9.70 -13.88
N LYS A 31 -0.81 -9.13 -12.95
CA LYS A 31 -0.68 -7.67 -12.81
C LYS A 31 0.27 -7.08 -13.85
N LEU A 32 1.38 -7.74 -14.16
CA LEU A 32 2.33 -7.30 -15.18
C LEU A 32 1.76 -7.42 -16.59
N SER A 33 0.96 -8.45 -16.89
CA SER A 33 0.34 -8.61 -18.22
C SER A 33 -0.65 -7.49 -18.57
N LYS A 34 -1.29 -6.89 -17.56
CA LYS A 34 -2.16 -5.72 -17.71
C LYS A 34 -1.39 -4.41 -17.93
N ARG A 35 -0.07 -4.42 -17.75
CA ARG A 35 0.80 -3.26 -17.88
C ARG A 35 1.65 -3.42 -19.15
N ARG A 36 2.15 -2.31 -19.69
CA ARG A 36 2.94 -2.31 -20.95
C ARG A 36 4.39 -2.80 -20.78
N PHE A 37 4.62 -3.80 -19.92
CA PHE A 37 5.93 -4.41 -19.78
C PHE A 37 6.19 -5.36 -20.95
N ARG A 38 7.33 -5.20 -21.64
CA ARG A 38 7.70 -6.01 -22.81
C ARG A 38 9.18 -6.37 -22.74
N GLY A 39 9.55 -7.54 -23.28
CA GLY A 39 10.93 -7.98 -23.42
C GLY A 39 11.35 -9.05 -22.39
N SER A 40 12.56 -9.59 -22.58
CA SER A 40 13.16 -10.61 -21.72
C SER A 40 13.41 -10.14 -20.28
N GLU A 41 13.49 -8.82 -20.07
CA GLU A 41 13.67 -8.20 -18.75
C GLU A 41 12.49 -8.46 -17.80
N VAL A 42 11.29 -8.69 -18.34
CA VAL A 42 10.08 -8.91 -17.55
C VAL A 42 10.15 -10.21 -16.74
N GLU A 43 10.70 -11.28 -17.32
CA GLU A 43 10.85 -12.55 -16.59
C GLU A 43 11.88 -12.46 -15.47
N ALA A 44 12.94 -11.66 -15.64
CA ALA A 44 13.90 -11.39 -14.57
C ALA A 44 13.23 -10.63 -13.40
N VAL A 45 12.38 -9.64 -13.72
CA VAL A 45 11.59 -8.91 -12.73
C VAL A 45 10.62 -9.84 -12.01
N ILE A 46 9.88 -10.68 -12.75
CA ILE A 46 8.95 -11.65 -12.17
C ILE A 46 9.67 -12.54 -11.16
N LYS A 47 10.80 -13.12 -11.57
CA LYS A 47 11.59 -14.01 -10.72
C LYS A 47 12.07 -13.30 -9.45
N GLU A 48 12.59 -12.09 -9.57
CA GLU A 48 13.04 -11.34 -8.40
C GLU A 48 11.88 -11.04 -7.44
N LEU A 49 10.74 -10.59 -7.97
CA LEU A 49 9.57 -10.28 -7.14
C LEU A 49 9.08 -11.51 -6.37
N ILE A 50 9.07 -12.69 -6.99
CA ILE A 50 8.65 -13.94 -6.32
C ILE A 50 9.64 -14.31 -5.23
N VAL A 51 10.95 -14.29 -5.53
CA VAL A 51 12.00 -14.67 -4.56
C VAL A 51 11.98 -13.76 -3.34
N ARG A 52 11.73 -12.48 -3.54
CA ARG A 52 11.79 -11.46 -2.47
C ARG A 52 10.46 -11.18 -1.79
N ALA A 53 9.36 -11.74 -2.29
CA ALA A 53 8.05 -11.52 -1.70
C ALA A 53 7.98 -12.03 -0.26
N ASP A 54 8.70 -13.13 0.05
CA ASP A 54 8.70 -13.78 1.37
C ASP A 54 7.26 -13.96 1.93
N GLY A 55 6.35 -14.42 1.08
CA GLY A 55 4.94 -14.59 1.42
C GLY A 55 4.09 -13.31 1.46
N MET A 56 4.68 -12.13 1.24
CA MET A 56 3.99 -10.83 1.32
C MET A 56 3.42 -10.39 -0.03
N PHE A 57 2.12 -10.65 -0.25
CA PHE A 57 1.39 -10.15 -1.42
C PHE A 57 1.41 -8.63 -1.56
N ILE A 58 1.31 -7.91 -0.44
CA ILE A 58 1.28 -6.43 -0.45
C ILE A 58 2.62 -5.87 -0.93
N TRP A 59 3.73 -6.43 -0.48
CA TRP A 59 5.05 -6.01 -0.95
C TRP A 59 5.14 -6.09 -2.48
N VAL A 60 4.68 -7.21 -3.06
CA VAL A 60 4.64 -7.43 -4.51
C VAL A 60 3.74 -6.40 -5.22
N ILE A 61 2.56 -6.11 -4.67
CA ILE A 61 1.64 -5.12 -5.24
C ILE A 61 2.28 -3.74 -5.27
N CYS A 62 2.94 -3.34 -4.18
CA CYS A 62 3.65 -2.07 -4.11
C CYS A 62 4.79 -1.99 -5.15
N GLN A 63 5.58 -3.06 -5.30
CA GLN A 63 6.67 -3.07 -6.27
C GLN A 63 6.14 -2.97 -7.71
N ILE A 64 5.06 -3.68 -8.04
CA ILE A 64 4.45 -3.60 -9.36
C ILE A 64 3.90 -2.20 -9.63
N ASP A 65 3.29 -1.55 -8.64
CA ASP A 65 2.82 -0.17 -8.80
C ASP A 65 3.99 0.79 -9.04
N HIS A 66 5.06 0.69 -8.24
CA HIS A 66 6.29 1.47 -8.42
C HIS A 66 6.88 1.28 -9.82
N LEU A 67 7.12 0.02 -10.23
CA LEU A 67 7.66 -0.32 -11.54
C LEU A 67 6.77 0.17 -12.69
N SER A 68 5.45 0.27 -12.49
CA SER A 68 4.53 0.77 -13.52
C SER A 68 4.65 2.28 -13.77
N ARG A 69 5.26 3.03 -12.85
CA ARG A 69 5.53 4.46 -12.98
C ARG A 69 6.87 4.73 -13.67
N VAL A 70 7.79 3.76 -13.64
CA VAL A 70 9.11 3.87 -14.26
C VAL A 70 8.99 3.96 -15.79
N ARG A 71 9.65 4.95 -16.39
CA ARG A 71 9.62 5.22 -17.84
C ARG A 71 10.86 4.71 -18.59
N THR A 72 11.86 4.25 -17.86
CA THR A 72 13.10 3.66 -18.40
C THR A 72 12.99 2.13 -18.49
N GLY A 73 13.95 1.49 -19.15
CA GLY A 73 14.01 0.03 -19.23
C GLY A 73 14.11 -0.64 -17.85
N LEU A 74 13.57 -1.86 -17.73
CA LEU A 74 13.52 -2.61 -16.48
C LEU A 74 14.83 -3.39 -16.27
N GLY A 75 15.94 -2.65 -16.21
CA GLY A 75 17.26 -3.24 -16.05
C GLY A 75 17.49 -3.86 -14.66
N PRO A 76 18.48 -4.75 -14.51
CA PRO A 76 18.82 -5.40 -13.24
C PRO A 76 19.05 -4.43 -12.07
N LYS A 77 19.57 -3.23 -12.34
CA LYS A 77 19.80 -2.19 -11.32
C LYS A 77 18.51 -1.71 -10.66
N LEU A 78 17.45 -1.51 -11.44
CA LEU A 78 16.15 -1.07 -10.92
C LEU A 78 15.55 -2.14 -10.01
N VAL A 79 15.65 -3.40 -10.45
CA VAL A 79 15.18 -4.57 -9.73
C VAL A 79 15.93 -4.73 -8.39
N GLN A 80 17.24 -4.53 -8.39
CA GLN A 80 18.07 -4.55 -7.18
C GLN A 80 17.76 -3.38 -6.23
N ALA A 81 17.36 -2.23 -6.77
CA ALA A 81 16.99 -1.05 -5.99
C ALA A 81 15.61 -1.15 -5.33
N LEU A 82 14.80 -2.18 -5.65
CA LEU A 82 13.52 -2.39 -4.98
C LEU A 82 13.73 -2.52 -3.45
N PRO A 83 12.81 -2.01 -2.64
CA PRO A 83 12.86 -2.08 -1.18
C PRO A 83 12.78 -3.54 -0.69
N ARG A 84 13.51 -3.86 0.38
CA ARG A 84 13.68 -5.25 0.85
C ARG A 84 12.53 -5.80 1.68
N ASN A 85 11.76 -4.92 2.30
CA ASN A 85 10.67 -5.27 3.20
C ASN A 85 9.54 -4.25 3.08
N LEU A 86 8.44 -4.49 3.79
CA LEU A 86 7.32 -3.55 3.82
C LEU A 86 7.75 -2.18 4.33
N GLU A 87 8.43 -2.09 5.48
CA GLU A 87 8.91 -0.81 6.06
C GLU A 87 9.56 0.11 5.01
N LYS A 88 10.57 -0.39 4.29
CA LYS A 88 11.25 0.36 3.23
C LYS A 88 10.35 0.68 2.04
N THR A 89 9.37 -0.16 1.77
CA THR A 89 8.37 0.08 0.72
C THR A 89 7.47 1.26 1.10
N PHE A 90 7.06 1.35 2.37
CA PHE A 90 6.32 2.49 2.90
C PHE A 90 7.18 3.75 2.91
N GLU A 91 8.43 3.68 3.38
CA GLU A 91 9.37 4.80 3.33
C GLU A 91 9.54 5.33 1.91
N GLN A 92 9.74 4.43 0.93
CA GLN A 92 9.87 4.82 -0.46
C GLN A 92 8.59 5.44 -1.02
N ALA A 93 7.41 4.90 -0.69
CA ALA A 93 6.13 5.47 -1.11
C ALA A 93 6.00 6.93 -0.64
N PHE A 94 6.39 7.23 0.60
CA PHE A 94 6.42 8.59 1.14
C PHE A 94 7.48 9.48 0.50
N GLN A 95 8.67 8.94 0.23
CA GLN A 95 9.75 9.68 -0.43
C GLN A 95 9.43 10.04 -1.90
N THR A 96 8.49 9.33 -2.52
CA THR A 96 8.08 9.60 -3.91
C THR A 96 7.21 10.85 -4.03
N LEU A 97 6.58 11.28 -2.94
CA LEU A 97 5.93 12.58 -2.85
C LEU A 97 7.04 13.62 -2.71
N GLU A 98 7.22 14.50 -3.68
CA GLU A 98 8.26 15.55 -3.61
C GLU A 98 7.77 16.77 -2.83
N ASP A 99 6.47 17.04 -2.91
CA ASP A 99 5.81 18.17 -2.27
C ASP A 99 5.53 17.91 -0.78
N GLU A 100 5.86 18.88 0.07
CA GLU A 100 5.69 18.74 1.52
C GLU A 100 4.21 18.80 1.94
N GLU A 101 3.35 19.52 1.21
CA GLU A 101 1.90 19.53 1.49
C GLU A 101 1.30 18.15 1.17
N GLU A 102 1.69 17.54 0.04
CA GLU A 102 1.29 16.18 -0.32
C GLU A 102 1.73 15.16 0.74
N LYS A 103 2.97 15.24 1.25
CA LYS A 103 3.46 14.37 2.33
C LYS A 103 2.66 14.54 3.61
N MET A 104 2.39 15.79 4.02
CA MET A 104 1.60 16.08 5.21
C MET A 104 0.18 15.53 5.07
N LEU A 105 -0.42 15.69 3.90
CA LEU A 105 -1.75 15.19 3.60
C LEU A 105 -1.81 13.65 3.55
N ALA A 106 -0.84 12.99 2.92
CA ALA A 106 -0.71 11.53 2.92
C ALA A 106 -0.57 10.97 4.34
N LYS A 107 0.28 11.59 5.17
CA LYS A 107 0.43 11.22 6.58
C LYS A 107 -0.89 11.36 7.33
N ARG A 108 -1.61 12.46 7.11
CA ARG A 108 -2.90 12.73 7.73
C ARG A 108 -3.96 11.70 7.31
N ILE A 109 -4.01 11.33 6.03
CA ILE A 109 -4.87 10.25 5.53
C ILE A 109 -4.59 8.95 6.29
N LEU A 110 -3.32 8.54 6.38
CA LEU A 110 -2.97 7.30 7.10
C LEU A 110 -3.36 7.38 8.58
N GLN A 111 -3.18 8.53 9.24
CA GLN A 111 -3.59 8.70 10.63
C GLN A 111 -5.10 8.50 10.82
N PHE A 112 -5.93 9.04 9.92
CA PHE A 112 -7.37 8.81 9.97
C PHE A 112 -7.72 7.33 9.74
N VAL A 113 -7.08 6.66 8.78
CA VAL A 113 -7.32 5.24 8.51
C VAL A 113 -6.87 4.35 9.69
N MET A 114 -5.75 4.68 10.35
CA MET A 114 -5.20 3.89 11.46
C MET A 114 -5.95 4.10 12.79
N PHE A 115 -6.33 5.34 13.09
CA PHE A 115 -6.77 5.71 14.43
C PHE A 115 -8.25 6.09 14.51
N ALA A 116 -9.01 6.00 13.40
CA ALA A 116 -10.44 6.21 13.47
C ALA A 116 -11.11 5.16 14.37
N ASN A 117 -12.03 5.61 15.22
CA ASN A 117 -12.79 4.74 16.12
C ASN A 117 -13.70 3.75 15.38
N LYS A 118 -13.99 4.01 14.11
CA LYS A 118 -14.72 3.12 13.20
C LYS A 118 -14.09 3.21 11.79
N PRO A 119 -14.19 2.15 10.97
CA PRO A 119 -13.80 2.23 9.57
C PRO A 119 -14.56 3.35 8.85
N LEU A 120 -13.83 4.16 8.07
CA LEU A 120 -14.35 5.31 7.36
C LEU A 120 -14.68 4.93 5.92
N ASP A 121 -15.76 5.44 5.35
CA ASP A 121 -15.87 5.47 3.89
C ASP A 121 -15.05 6.63 3.30
N LEU A 122 -14.97 6.65 1.97
CA LEU A 122 -14.18 7.66 1.26
C LEU A 122 -14.67 9.09 1.53
N SER A 123 -15.97 9.30 1.73
CA SER A 123 -16.51 10.64 1.99
C SER A 123 -16.18 11.10 3.41
N GLU A 124 -16.40 10.22 4.40
CA GLU A 124 -16.05 10.47 5.79
C GLU A 124 -14.56 10.79 5.94
N LEU A 125 -13.69 10.04 5.23
CA LEU A 125 -12.26 10.28 5.23
C LEU A 125 -11.89 11.64 4.63
N VAL A 126 -12.44 11.98 3.46
CA VAL A 126 -12.15 13.27 2.78
C VAL A 126 -12.60 14.46 3.61
N GLU A 127 -13.76 14.37 4.26
CA GLU A 127 -14.24 15.42 5.16
C GLU A 127 -13.36 15.52 6.43
N GLY A 128 -12.99 14.39 7.02
CA GLY A 128 -12.12 14.36 8.20
C GLY A 128 -10.74 14.95 7.95
N ILE A 129 -10.12 14.64 6.82
CA ILE A 129 -8.80 15.22 6.49
C ILE A 129 -8.85 16.71 6.18
N ALA A 130 -10.02 17.29 5.83
CA ALA A 130 -10.15 18.72 5.60
C ALA A 130 -10.19 19.56 6.90
N VAL A 131 -10.46 18.93 8.06
CA VAL A 131 -10.61 19.62 9.36
C VAL A 131 -9.27 19.80 10.09
N ALA A 132 -8.55 20.88 9.81
CA ALA A 132 -7.28 21.19 10.47
C ALA A 132 -7.46 21.96 11.80
N SER A 133 -6.37 22.12 12.56
CA SER A 133 -6.39 22.79 13.87
C SER A 133 -6.79 24.27 13.82
N ASP A 134 -6.65 24.90 12.66
CA ASP A 134 -7.01 26.27 12.35
C ASP A 134 -8.39 26.41 11.68
N THR A 135 -9.08 25.30 11.41
CA THR A 135 -10.43 25.29 10.85
C THR A 135 -11.42 25.85 11.88
N ARG A 136 -12.14 26.92 11.51
CA ARG A 136 -13.13 27.59 12.38
C ARG A 136 -14.54 27.57 11.81
N THR A 137 -14.67 27.42 10.50
CA THR A 137 -15.94 27.51 9.77
C THR A 137 -16.11 26.37 8.77
N LEU A 138 -17.35 26.20 8.28
CA LEU A 138 -17.62 25.25 7.20
C LEU A 138 -16.98 25.68 5.87
N ASP A 139 -16.74 26.96 5.67
CA ASP A 139 -16.09 27.44 4.45
C ASP A 139 -14.58 27.13 4.46
N ASP A 140 -13.94 27.11 5.63
CA ASP A 140 -12.56 26.60 5.78
C ASP A 140 -12.48 25.12 5.38
N VAL A 141 -13.44 24.30 5.83
CA VAL A 141 -13.50 22.88 5.46
C VAL A 141 -13.66 22.71 3.95
N LYS A 142 -14.53 23.49 3.30
CA LYS A 142 -14.69 23.45 1.84
C LYS A 142 -13.42 23.87 1.11
N SER A 143 -12.73 24.90 1.60
CA SER A 143 -11.47 25.38 1.03
C SER A 143 -10.34 24.35 1.14
N ASN A 144 -10.32 23.59 2.25
CA ASN A 144 -9.30 22.57 2.53
C ASN A 144 -9.67 21.19 1.96
N SER A 145 -10.88 21.02 1.42
CA SER A 145 -11.34 19.75 0.87
C SER A 145 -10.59 19.41 -0.41
N LEU A 146 -10.35 18.11 -0.62
CA LEU A 146 -9.80 17.62 -1.89
C LEU A 146 -10.75 17.95 -3.03
N ARG A 147 -10.18 18.42 -4.15
CA ARG A 147 -10.94 18.66 -5.39
C ARG A 147 -11.56 17.37 -5.91
N GLU A 148 -10.83 16.26 -5.79
CA GLU A 148 -11.29 14.93 -6.17
C GLU A 148 -11.03 13.94 -5.02
N LYS A 149 -12.06 13.16 -4.66
CA LYS A 149 -11.96 12.18 -3.58
C LYS A 149 -10.92 11.08 -3.88
N SER A 150 -10.73 10.75 -5.15
CA SER A 150 -9.78 9.74 -5.62
C SER A 150 -8.31 10.08 -5.32
N TYR A 151 -7.97 11.35 -5.10
CA TYR A 151 -6.60 11.77 -4.77
C TYR A 151 -6.06 11.12 -3.50
N VAL A 152 -6.95 10.68 -2.61
CA VAL A 152 -6.59 9.85 -1.46
C VAL A 152 -5.75 8.63 -1.86
N PHE A 153 -6.12 7.94 -2.95
CA PHE A 153 -5.40 6.77 -3.46
C PHE A 153 -4.14 7.14 -4.25
N GLU A 154 -4.06 8.35 -4.79
CA GLU A 154 -2.88 8.82 -5.50
C GLU A 154 -1.76 9.15 -4.52
N LEU A 155 -2.10 9.88 -3.46
CA LEU A 155 -1.20 10.30 -2.39
C LEU A 155 -0.69 9.11 -1.57
N CYS A 156 -1.58 8.18 -1.22
CA CYS A 156 -1.22 7.01 -0.41
C CYS A 156 -0.90 5.77 -1.25
N GLY A 157 -1.04 5.83 -2.58
CA GLY A 157 -0.75 4.72 -3.48
C GLY A 157 -1.36 3.39 -3.03
N SER A 158 -0.50 2.38 -2.89
CA SER A 158 -0.88 1.02 -2.47
C SER A 158 -0.90 0.81 -0.95
N LEU A 159 -0.77 1.88 -0.15
CA LEU A 159 -0.74 1.79 1.32
C LEU A 159 -2.14 1.68 1.93
N ILE A 160 -3.16 2.16 1.20
CA ILE A 160 -4.57 2.06 1.57
C ILE A 160 -5.36 1.40 0.44
N ARG A 161 -6.56 0.93 0.76
CA ARG A 161 -7.49 0.37 -0.22
C ARG A 161 -8.93 0.61 0.20
N GLU A 162 -9.82 0.59 -0.79
CA GLU A 162 -11.25 0.44 -0.52
C GLU A 162 -11.60 -1.05 -0.48
N SER A 163 -12.21 -1.49 0.61
CA SER A 163 -12.69 -2.86 0.76
C SER A 163 -13.93 -3.09 -0.09
N GLN A 164 -13.89 -4.08 -0.97
CA GLN A 164 -15.04 -4.44 -1.82
C GLN A 164 -16.23 -4.99 -1.02
N ALA A 165 -15.98 -5.54 0.18
CA ALA A 165 -17.03 -6.12 1.00
C ALA A 165 -17.80 -5.07 1.81
N THR A 166 -17.14 -3.98 2.19
CA THR A 166 -17.68 -3.00 3.14
C THR A 166 -17.73 -1.57 2.59
N SER A 167 -17.09 -1.30 1.45
CA SER A 167 -16.86 0.05 0.91
C SER A 167 -16.18 1.00 1.91
N LYS A 168 -15.41 0.44 2.85
CA LYS A 168 -14.63 1.18 3.83
C LYS A 168 -13.15 1.22 3.43
N ILE A 169 -12.48 2.29 3.84
CA ILE A 169 -11.05 2.51 3.59
C ILE A 169 -10.26 1.83 4.69
N ASP A 170 -9.40 0.90 4.29
CA ASP A 170 -8.51 0.14 5.17
C ASP A 170 -7.06 0.35 4.76
N LEU A 171 -6.14 0.06 5.68
CA LEU A 171 -4.75 -0.18 5.30
C LEU A 171 -4.69 -1.36 4.32
N ALA A 172 -3.77 -1.29 3.36
CA ALA A 172 -3.53 -2.41 2.47
C ALA A 172 -2.98 -3.63 3.21
N HIS A 173 -2.30 -3.42 4.34
CA HIS A 173 -1.82 -4.47 5.23
C HIS A 173 -1.87 -4.06 6.71
N TYR A 174 -2.22 -4.99 7.59
CA TYR A 174 -2.34 -4.73 9.03
C TYR A 174 -1.01 -4.76 9.79
N SER A 175 0.08 -5.27 9.19
CA SER A 175 1.42 -5.28 9.82
C SER A 175 2.13 -3.91 9.80
N VAL A 176 1.41 -2.85 9.49
CA VAL A 176 1.90 -1.46 9.37
C VAL A 176 1.67 -0.71 10.69
N ILE A 177 1.13 -1.40 11.70
CA ILE A 177 0.79 -0.90 13.02
C ILE A 177 1.81 -1.41 14.03
#